data_AF-A0A9W8H2B7-F1
#
_entry.id   AF-A0A9W8H2B7-F1
#
_cell.length_a   1.000
_cell.length_b   1.000
_cell.length_c   1.000
_cell.angle_alpha   90.00
_cell.angle_beta   90.00
_cell.angle_gamma   90.00
#
_symmetry.space_group_name_H-M   'P 1'
#
loop_
_entity.id
_entity.type
_entity.pdbx_description
1 polymer ?
#
loop_
_entity_poly.entity_id
_entity_poly.type
_entity_poly.pdbx_seq_one_letter_code
_entity_poly.pdbx_strand_id
1 'polypeptide(L)'
;MDLAEILRMFPDIAIASYIQKSCVGFVLTALCWGFTNPFIKRGSEGIEKIKKTSWLSQTLAESWFLFTNWKYVLPLAINLSGSAVYYYTLSSADITIAVPITNSLALIFTILAGVIIGEKLPTPREIVGMSCIVLGVALCVTA
;
A
#
# COMPACT_ATOMS: atom_id res chain seq x y z
N MET A 1 33.17 9.04 23.67
CA MET A 1 32.05 9.81 23.13
C MET A 1 31.22 8.85 22.32
N ASP A 2 30.10 8.40 22.91
CA ASP A 2 29.28 7.34 22.32
C ASP A 2 28.29 7.94 21.31
N LEU A 3 27.76 7.13 20.38
CA LEU A 3 26.87 7.61 19.31
C LEU A 3 25.65 8.37 19.86
N ALA A 4 25.20 7.98 21.06
CA ALA A 4 24.12 8.63 21.80
C ALA A 4 24.46 10.07 22.28
N GLU A 5 25.73 10.38 22.57
CA GLU A 5 26.16 11.74 22.94
C GLU A 5 26.26 12.65 21.72
N ILE A 6 26.72 12.13 20.59
CA ILE A 6 26.82 12.89 19.33
C ILE A 6 25.42 13.26 18.80
N LEU A 7 24.45 12.34 18.91
CA LEU A 7 23.05 12.59 18.54
C LEU A 7 22.37 13.65 19.43
N ARG A 8 22.75 13.75 20.72
CA ARG A 8 22.27 14.82 21.61
C ARG A 8 22.86 16.19 21.30
N MET A 9 24.02 16.23 20.67
CA MET A 9 24.74 17.46 20.32
C MET A 9 24.23 18.11 19.02
N PHE A 10 23.54 17.34 18.16
CA PHE A 10 22.89 17.82 16.94
C PHE A 10 21.45 17.29 16.82
N PRO A 11 20.53 17.70 17.71
CA PRO A 11 19.16 17.20 17.71
C PRO A 11 18.44 17.47 16.38
N ASP A 12 18.70 18.61 15.73
CA ASP A 12 18.08 18.95 14.44
C ASP A 12 18.53 18.02 13.30
N ILE A 13 19.81 17.60 13.30
CA ILE A 13 20.35 16.66 12.30
C ILE A 13 19.84 15.25 12.55
N ALA A 14 19.78 14.84 13.82
CA ALA A 14 19.20 13.56 14.24
C ALA A 14 17.73 13.45 13.82
N ILE A 15 16.93 14.49 14.11
CA ILE A 15 15.51 14.59 13.79
C ILE A 15 15.31 14.60 12.27
N ALA A 16 16.09 15.38 11.51
CA ALA A 16 16.00 15.39 10.05
C ALA A 16 16.29 14.01 9.44
N SER A 17 17.32 13.32 9.93
CA SER A 17 17.67 11.97 9.47
C SER A 17 16.59 10.93 9.82
N TYR A 18 15.88 11.12 10.93
CA TYR A 18 14.82 10.25 11.41
C TYR A 18 13.53 10.47 10.62
N ILE A 19 13.12 11.72 10.42
CA ILE A 19 11.97 12.10 9.59
C ILE A 19 12.18 11.59 8.15
N GLN A 20 13.38 11.74 7.59
CA GLN A 20 13.69 11.23 6.25
C GLN A 20 13.52 9.71 6.15
N LYS A 21 13.97 8.94 7.16
CA LYS A 21 13.76 7.49 7.21
C LYS A 21 12.28 7.12 7.27
N SER A 22 11.49 7.85 8.06
CA SER A 22 10.05 7.63 8.17
C SER A 22 9.32 7.91 6.85
N CYS A 23 9.65 9.01 6.17
CA CYS A 23 9.09 9.33 4.86
C CYS A 23 9.41 8.24 3.82
N VAL A 24 10.66 7.77 3.76
CA VAL A 24 11.05 6.67 2.86
C VAL A 24 10.28 5.39 3.17
N GLY A 25 10.11 5.05 4.45
CA GLY A 25 9.33 3.88 4.86
C GLY A 25 7.86 3.94 4.43
N PHE A 26 7.21 5.10 4.55
CA PHE A 26 5.83 5.29 4.08
C PHE A 26 5.71 5.24 2.56
N VAL A 27 6.67 5.83 1.82
CA VAL A 27 6.71 5.73 0.36
C VAL A 27 6.89 4.29 -0.10
N LEU A 28 7.80 3.54 0.52
CA LEU A 28 8.02 2.12 0.22
C LEU A 28 6.79 1.28 0.53
N THR A 29 6.14 1.52 1.67
CA THR A 29 4.87 0.85 2.02
C THR A 29 3.82 1.11 0.96
N ALA A 30 3.62 2.38 0.61
CA ALA A 30 2.65 2.79 -0.39
C ALA A 30 2.95 2.20 -1.77
N LEU A 31 4.23 2.07 -2.15
CA LEU A 31 4.65 1.38 -3.37
C LEU A 31 4.29 -0.09 -3.32
N CYS A 32 4.66 -0.81 -2.25
CA CYS A 32 4.37 -2.23 -2.08
C CYS A 32 2.86 -2.53 -2.13
N TRP A 33 2.04 -1.71 -1.47
CA TRP A 33 0.58 -1.85 -1.49
C TRP A 33 -0.02 -1.41 -2.81
N GLY A 34 0.22 -0.16 -3.19
CA GLY A 34 -0.44 0.45 -4.34
C GLY A 34 -0.05 -0.23 -5.64
N PHE A 35 1.24 -0.44 -5.87
CA PHE A 35 1.72 -0.96 -7.15
C PHE A 35 1.30 -2.40 -7.39
N THR A 36 1.12 -3.21 -6.35
CA THR A 36 0.74 -4.63 -6.47
C THR A 36 -0.75 -4.82 -6.71
N ASN A 37 -1.61 -3.89 -6.29
CA ASN A 37 -3.06 -4.03 -6.35
C ASN A 37 -3.61 -4.36 -7.76
N PRO A 38 -3.19 -3.68 -8.85
CA PRO A 38 -3.65 -4.03 -10.20
C PRO A 38 -3.15 -5.41 -10.67
N PHE A 39 -1.97 -5.84 -10.23
CA PHE A 39 -1.45 -7.18 -10.55
C PHE A 39 -2.20 -8.27 -9.80
N ILE A 40 -2.55 -8.04 -8.52
CA ILE A 40 -3.40 -8.95 -7.74
C ILE A 40 -4.76 -9.12 -8.43
N LYS A 41 -5.38 -8.01 -8.83
CA LYS A 41 -6.64 -8.01 -9.58
C LYS A 41 -6.53 -8.84 -10.86
N ARG A 42 -5.49 -8.59 -11.67
CA ARG A 42 -5.24 -9.36 -12.90
C ARG A 42 -4.93 -10.84 -12.64
N GLY A 43 -4.21 -11.15 -11.56
CA GLY A 43 -3.91 -12.51 -11.11
C GLY A 43 -5.15 -13.26 -10.59
N SER A 44 -6.19 -12.54 -10.18
CA SER A 44 -7.45 -13.12 -9.73
C SER A 44 -8.46 -13.37 -10.87
N GLU A 45 -8.16 -12.95 -12.10
CA GLU A 45 -9.03 -13.16 -13.26
C GLU A 45 -9.32 -14.66 -13.48
N GLY A 46 -10.60 -15.00 -13.60
CA GLY A 46 -11.05 -16.37 -13.81
C GLY A 46 -11.50 -17.11 -12.54
N ILE A 47 -11.30 -16.54 -11.34
CA ILE A 47 -11.83 -17.11 -10.09
C ILE A 47 -13.35 -17.30 -10.14
N GLU A 48 -14.07 -16.36 -10.76
CA GLU A 48 -15.53 -16.37 -10.93
C GLU A 48 -16.06 -17.56 -11.76
N LYS A 49 -15.18 -18.23 -12.52
CA LYS A 49 -15.55 -19.40 -13.32
C LYS A 49 -15.59 -20.69 -12.50
N ILE A 50 -15.00 -20.69 -11.31
CA ILE A 50 -15.03 -21.83 -10.40
C ILE A 50 -16.43 -21.86 -9.78
N LYS A 51 -17.18 -22.96 -9.96
CA LYS A 51 -18.47 -23.17 -9.29
C LYS A 51 -18.53 -24.57 -8.70
N LYS A 52 -18.82 -24.65 -7.40
CA LYS A 52 -19.01 -25.85 -6.61
C LYS A 52 -20.34 -25.77 -5.87
N THR A 53 -20.90 -26.93 -5.55
CA THR A 53 -22.22 -27.08 -4.93
C THR A 53 -22.25 -26.69 -3.45
N SER A 54 -21.10 -26.70 -2.77
CA SER A 54 -20.96 -26.39 -1.35
C SER A 54 -20.04 -25.20 -1.13
N TRP A 55 -20.38 -24.36 -0.15
CA TRP A 55 -19.61 -23.15 0.16
C TRP A 55 -18.15 -23.44 0.56
N LEU A 56 -17.90 -24.47 1.39
CA LEU A 56 -16.54 -24.87 1.75
C LEU A 56 -15.72 -25.31 0.54
N SER A 57 -16.31 -26.16 -0.31
CA SER A 57 -15.66 -26.65 -1.51
C SER A 57 -15.42 -25.53 -2.53
N GLN A 58 -16.30 -24.52 -2.56
CA GLN A 58 -16.13 -23.31 -3.37
C GLN A 58 -14.93 -22.51 -2.87
N THR A 59 -14.91 -22.14 -1.59
CA THR A 59 -13.83 -21.34 -1.00
C THR A 59 -12.47 -22.05 -1.07
N LEU A 60 -12.43 -23.36 -0.85
CA LEU A 60 -11.20 -24.14 -0.99
C LEU A 60 -10.72 -24.19 -2.45
N ALA A 61 -11.63 -24.36 -3.42
CA ALA A 61 -11.27 -24.39 -4.83
C ALA A 61 -10.79 -23.01 -5.34
N GLU A 62 -11.47 -21.94 -4.93
CA GLU A 62 -11.07 -20.55 -5.20
C GLU A 62 -9.71 -20.22 -4.57
N SER A 63 -9.53 -20.57 -3.29
CA SER A 63 -8.25 -20.38 -2.59
C SER A 63 -7.14 -21.16 -3.28
N TRP A 64 -7.38 -22.43 -3.61
CA TRP A 64 -6.42 -23.27 -4.31
C TRP A 64 -6.02 -22.68 -5.67
N PHE A 65 -6.99 -22.18 -6.45
CA PHE A 65 -6.72 -21.49 -7.71
C PHE A 65 -5.83 -20.27 -7.53
N LEU A 66 -6.10 -19.44 -6.53
CA LEU A 66 -5.29 -18.26 -6.23
C LEU A 66 -3.87 -18.62 -5.78
N PHE A 67 -3.73 -19.58 -4.86
CA PHE A 67 -2.42 -20.01 -4.35
C PHE A 67 -1.57 -20.75 -5.40
N THR A 68 -2.19 -21.36 -6.40
CA THR A 68 -1.45 -21.98 -7.52
C THR A 68 -1.10 -20.99 -8.62
N ASN A 69 -1.68 -19.79 -8.63
CA ASN A 69 -1.38 -18.76 -9.61
C ASN A 69 -0.23 -17.85 -9.13
N TRP A 70 0.96 -18.05 -9.67
CA TRP A 70 2.13 -17.22 -9.34
C TRP A 70 1.92 -15.73 -9.65
N LYS A 71 1.10 -15.39 -10.65
CA LYS A 71 0.76 -13.99 -10.98
C LYS A 71 -0.08 -13.31 -9.91
N TYR A 72 -0.69 -14.08 -9.01
CA TYR A 72 -1.40 -13.60 -7.83
C TYR A 72 -0.53 -13.67 -6.58
N VAL A 73 0.13 -14.81 -6.34
CA VAL A 73 0.93 -15.03 -5.12
C VAL A 73 2.10 -14.06 -5.00
N LEU A 74 2.80 -13.78 -6.11
CA LEU A 74 4.00 -12.96 -6.10
C LEU A 74 3.66 -11.47 -5.78
N PRO A 75 2.66 -10.84 -6.43
CA PRO A 75 2.18 -9.53 -5.99
C PRO A 75 1.60 -9.51 -4.58
N LEU A 76 0.87 -10.56 -4.17
CA LEU A 76 0.31 -10.67 -2.82
C LEU A 76 1.41 -10.71 -1.74
N ALA A 77 2.50 -11.46 -1.98
CA ALA A 77 3.62 -11.53 -1.06
C ALA A 77 4.30 -10.16 -0.89
N ILE A 78 4.48 -9.42 -2.00
CA ILE A 78 5.01 -8.05 -1.97
C ILE A 78 4.04 -7.11 -1.22
N ASN A 79 2.73 -7.25 -1.45
CA ASN A 79 1.72 -6.46 -0.76
C ASN A 79 1.79 -6.69 0.77
N LEU A 80 1.83 -7.94 1.22
CA LEU A 80 1.98 -8.28 2.64
C LEU A 80 3.30 -7.76 3.23
N SER A 81 4.39 -7.78 2.46
CA SER A 81 5.67 -7.23 2.93
C SER A 81 5.59 -5.72 3.22
N GLY A 82 4.72 -4.98 2.51
CA GLY A 82 4.45 -3.57 2.79
C GLY A 82 3.98 -3.35 4.23
N SER A 83 3.20 -4.27 4.80
CA SER A 83 2.73 -4.16 6.19
C SER A 83 3.88 -4.28 7.21
N ALA A 84 4.92 -5.07 6.92
CA ALA A 84 6.09 -5.17 7.79
C ALA A 84 6.90 -3.86 7.77
N VAL A 85 7.11 -3.28 6.59
CA VAL A 85 7.76 -1.96 6.42
C VAL A 85 6.93 -0.89 7.13
N TYR A 86 5.62 -0.92 6.96
CA TYR A 86 4.71 0.03 7.60
C TYR A 86 4.80 -0.03 9.13
N TYR A 87 4.72 -1.23 9.70
CA TYR A 87 4.78 -1.42 11.15
C TYR A 87 6.10 -0.93 11.74
N TYR A 88 7.23 -1.23 11.08
CA TYR A 88 8.54 -0.74 11.50
C TYR A 88 8.62 0.79 11.45
N THR A 89 8.04 1.41 10.41
CA THR A 89 8.03 2.86 10.21
C THR A 89 7.08 3.56 11.20
N LEU A 90 5.96 2.93 11.54
CA LEU A 90 4.92 3.46 12.41
C LEU A 90 5.38 3.59 13.87
N SER A 91 6.35 2.78 14.30
CA SER A 91 6.97 2.91 15.64
C SER A 91 7.60 4.29 15.90
N SER A 92 7.77 5.09 14.85
CA SER A 92 8.58 6.31 14.83
C SER A 92 7.81 7.57 14.43
N ALA A 93 6.50 7.46 14.16
CA ALA A 93 5.70 8.54 13.58
C ALA A 93 4.27 8.52 14.12
N ASP A 94 3.62 9.69 14.14
CA ASP A 94 2.23 9.80 14.59
C ASP A 94 1.28 9.07 13.65
N ILE A 95 0.61 8.05 14.19
CA ILE A 95 -0.32 7.17 13.47
C ILE A 95 -1.41 7.97 12.75
N THR A 96 -1.89 9.04 13.40
CA THR A 96 -2.94 9.94 12.90
C THR A 96 -2.59 10.58 11.56
N ILE A 97 -1.31 10.89 11.31
CA ILE A 97 -0.83 11.53 10.08
C ILE A 97 -0.25 10.50 9.10
N ALA A 98 0.39 9.46 9.61
CA ALA A 98 1.00 8.40 8.81
C ALA A 98 -0.03 7.59 8.00
N VAL A 99 -1.15 7.23 8.62
CA VAL A 99 -2.19 6.39 7.98
C VAL A 99 -2.81 7.10 6.76
N PRO A 100 -3.28 8.36 6.86
CA PRO A 100 -3.90 9.02 5.72
C PRO A 100 -2.90 9.26 4.57
N ILE A 101 -1.68 9.72 4.88
CA ILE A 101 -0.64 9.97 3.87
C ILE A 101 -0.30 8.69 3.09
N THR A 102 -0.03 7.58 3.81
CA THR A 102 0.36 6.31 3.18
C THR A 102 -0.75 5.77 2.28
N ASN A 103 -2.02 5.87 2.71
CA ASN A 103 -3.17 5.43 1.92
C ASN A 103 -3.37 6.27 0.65
N SER A 104 -3.24 7.60 0.74
CA SER A 104 -3.33 8.46 -0.44
C SER A 104 -2.22 8.17 -1.45
N LEU A 105 -1.00 7.94 -0.97
CA LEU A 105 0.12 7.61 -1.85
C LEU A 105 -0.04 6.22 -2.48
N ALA A 106 -0.58 5.24 -1.73
CA ALA A 106 -0.90 3.92 -2.26
C ALA A 106 -1.95 3.98 -3.37
N LEU A 107 -2.94 4.88 -3.25
CA LEU A 107 -3.92 5.13 -4.31
C LEU A 107 -3.24 5.66 -5.58
N ILE A 108 -2.33 6.63 -5.46
CA ILE A 108 -1.56 7.17 -6.59
C ILE A 108 -0.77 6.06 -7.28
N PHE A 109 -0.04 5.24 -6.52
CA PHE A 109 0.72 4.13 -7.09
C PHE A 109 -0.17 3.04 -7.71
N THR A 110 -1.36 2.80 -7.16
CA THR A 110 -2.36 1.89 -7.76
C THR A 110 -2.76 2.37 -9.14
N ILE A 111 -3.07 3.67 -9.28
CA ILE A 111 -3.43 4.25 -10.57
C ILE A 111 -2.26 4.13 -11.55
N LEU A 112 -1.06 4.52 -11.13
CA LEU A 112 0.14 4.42 -11.97
C LEU A 112 0.40 3.00 -12.46
N ALA A 113 0.32 2.01 -11.57
CA ALA A 113 0.46 0.60 -11.94
C ALA A 113 -0.64 0.14 -12.91
N GLY A 114 -1.90 0.57 -12.68
CA GLY A 114 -3.02 0.29 -13.56
C GLY A 114 -2.78 0.80 -14.98
N VAL A 115 -2.30 2.05 -15.11
CA VAL A 115 -1.92 2.63 -16.41
C VAL A 115 -0.79 1.84 -17.08
N ILE A 116 0.25 1.47 -16.33
CA ILE A 116 1.41 0.72 -16.86
C ILE A 116 0.98 -0.64 -17.43
N ILE A 117 0.06 -1.34 -16.77
CA ILE A 117 -0.40 -2.67 -17.23
C ILE A 117 -1.52 -2.62 -18.29
N GLY A 118 -1.93 -1.41 -18.69
CA GLY A 118 -2.94 -1.16 -19.71
C GLY A 118 -4.38 -1.29 -19.22
N GLU A 119 -4.65 -1.08 -17.92
CA GLU A 119 -6.03 -0.93 -17.45
C GLU A 119 -6.67 0.32 -18.05
N LYS A 120 -8.01 0.33 -18.12
CA LYS A 120 -8.75 1.50 -18.57
C LYS A 120 -8.45 2.68 -17.64
N LEU A 121 -8.19 3.84 -18.24
CA LEU A 121 -8.01 5.08 -17.48
C LEU A 121 -9.27 5.37 -16.64
N PRO A 122 -9.09 5.97 -15.44
CA PRO A 122 -10.21 6.38 -14.63
C PRO A 122 -11.13 7.31 -15.41
N THR A 123 -12.44 7.06 -15.33
CA THR A 123 -13.47 7.94 -15.87
C THR A 123 -13.46 9.28 -15.13
N PRO A 124 -13.99 10.38 -15.71
CA PRO A 124 -14.06 11.67 -15.03
C PRO A 124 -14.78 11.62 -13.68
N ARG A 125 -15.77 10.72 -13.53
CA ARG A 125 -16.48 10.51 -12.25
C ARG A 125 -15.58 9.85 -11.20
N GLU A 126 -14.78 8.87 -11.60
CA GLU A 126 -13.81 8.22 -10.71
C GLU A 126 -12.71 9.20 -10.29
N ILE A 127 -12.25 10.06 -11.20
CA ILE A 127 -11.26 11.11 -10.88
C ILE A 127 -11.80 12.11 -9.85
N VAL A 128 -13.07 12.52 -9.98
CA VAL A 128 -13.73 13.39 -8.99
C VAL A 128 -13.82 12.68 -7.63
N GLY A 129 -14.20 11.39 -7.62
CA GLY A 129 -14.23 10.58 -6.40
C GLY A 129 -12.85 10.47 -5.73
N MET A 130 -11.81 10.17 -6.51
CA MET A 130 -10.42 10.09 -6.03
C MET A 130 -9.93 11.43 -5.49
N SER A 131 -10.23 12.53 -6.19
CA SER A 131 -9.90 13.89 -5.74
C SER A 131 -10.57 14.20 -4.39
N CYS A 132 -11.83 13.83 -4.22
CA CYS A 132 -12.57 14.00 -2.97
C CYS A 132 -11.93 13.21 -1.81
N ILE A 133 -11.49 11.96 -2.06
CA ILE A 133 -10.77 11.15 -1.06
C ILE A 133 -9.47 11.83 -0.64
N VAL A 134 -8.66 12.28 -1.60
CA VAL A 134 -7.38 12.95 -1.32
C VAL A 134 -7.60 14.25 -0.54
N LEU A 135 -8.62 15.04 -0.90
CA LEU A 135 -8.99 16.26 -0.18
C LEU A 135 -9.47 15.97 1.24
N GLY A 136 -10.31 14.95 1.44
CA GLY A 136 -10.76 14.53 2.77
C GLY A 136 -9.59 14.11 3.66
N VAL A 137 -8.65 13.33 3.11
CA VAL A 137 -7.41 12.97 3.81
C VAL A 137 -6.58 14.20 4.16
N ALA A 138 -6.39 15.13 3.22
CA ALA A 138 -5.64 16.35 3.47
C ALA A 138 -6.27 17.16 4.63
N LEU A 139 -7.59 17.28 4.65
CA LEU A 139 -8.32 17.92 5.74
C LEU A 139 -8.08 17.22 7.08
N CYS A 140 -8.13 15.89 7.14
CA CYS A 140 -7.85 15.12 8.36
C CYS A 140 -6.42 15.31 8.90
N VAL A 141 -5.46 15.64 8.03
CA VAL A 141 -4.06 15.87 8.43
C VAL A 141 -3.83 17.32 8.87
N THR A 142 -4.60 18.28 8.32
CA THR A 142 -4.45 19.72 8.63
C THR A 142 -5.33 20.23 9.76
N ALA A 143 -6.31 19.44 10.22
CA ALA A 143 -7.20 19.75 11.34
C ALA A 143 -6.59 19.33 12.68
#